data_AF-A0A441AA00-F1
#
_entry.id   AF-A0A441AA00-F1
#
_cell.length_a   1.000
_cell.length_b   1.000
_cell.length_c   1.000
_cell.angle_alpha   90.00
_cell.angle_beta   90.00
_cell.angle_gamma   90.00
#
_symmetry.space_group_name_H-M   'P 1'
#
loop_
_entity.id
_entity.type
_entity.pdbx_description
1 polymer ?
#
loop_
_entity_poly.entity_id
_entity_poly.type
_entity_poly.pdbx_seq_one_letter_code
_entity_poly.pdbx_strand_id
1 'polypeptide(L)' 'MTVYMVERDLKGISMEALGDAQKAAISKAAEMTSNGTDISYLRSTFAPEDGRCMCLFDAASD' A
#
# COMPACT_ATOMS: atom_id res chain seq x y z
N MET A 1 -15.92 7.67 -0.69
CA MET A 1 -14.74 6.80 -0.56
C MET A 1 -14.20 6.57 -1.96
N THR A 2 -12.97 7.04 -2.18
CA THR A 2 -12.29 7.05 -3.48
C THR A 2 -11.08 6.16 -3.38
N VAL A 3 -10.83 5.38 -4.43
CA VAL A 3 -9.67 4.50 -4.47
C VAL A 3 -8.46 5.28 -4.97
N TYR A 4 -7.44 5.36 -4.14
CA TYR A 4 -6.14 5.93 -4.46
C TYR A 4 -5.12 4.82 -4.72
N MET A 5 -4.26 5.04 -5.71
CA MET A 5 -3.15 4.15 -6.03
C MET A 5 -1.82 4.82 -5.71
N VAL A 6 -1.00 4.15 -4.92
CA VAL A 6 0.40 4.54 -4.67
C VAL A 6 1.29 3.57 -5.44
N GLU A 7 2.05 4.09 -6.39
CA GLU A 7 3.09 3.34 -7.10
C GLU A 7 4.44 3.53 -6.39
N ARG A 8 5.18 2.42 -6.21
CA ARG A 8 6.51 2.39 -5.61
C ARG A 8 7.46 1.63 -6.53
N ASP A 9 8.67 2.15 -6.73
CA ASP A 9 9.76 1.40 -7.35
C ASP A 9 10.46 0.55 -6.29
N LEU A 10 10.35 -0.77 -6.46
CA LEU A 10 10.91 -1.82 -5.61
C LEU A 10 11.74 -2.81 -6.43
N LYS A 11 12.46 -2.33 -7.46
CA LYS A 11 13.30 -3.19 -8.29
C LYS A 11 14.33 -3.96 -7.46
N GLY A 12 14.34 -5.28 -7.60
CA GLY A 12 15.27 -6.17 -6.89
C GLY A 12 14.86 -6.51 -5.45
N ILE A 13 13.65 -6.12 -5.01
CA ILE A 13 13.14 -6.52 -3.69
C ILE A 13 13.00 -8.05 -3.58
N SER A 14 13.35 -8.61 -2.43
CA SER A 14 13.05 -10.01 -2.13
C SER A 14 11.56 -10.21 -1.84
N MET A 15 11.05 -11.41 -2.02
CA MET A 15 9.64 -11.72 -1.68
C MET A 15 9.34 -11.52 -0.19
N GLU A 16 10.33 -11.77 0.69
CA GLU A 16 10.23 -11.50 2.13
C GLU A 16 10.08 -10.00 2.41
N ALA A 17 10.97 -9.18 1.86
CA ALA A 17 10.92 -7.73 2.02
C ALA A 17 9.66 -7.13 1.39
N LEU A 18 9.15 -7.70 0.28
CA LEU A 18 7.87 -7.32 -0.31
C LEU A 18 6.71 -7.60 0.65
N GLY A 19 6.71 -8.77 1.30
CA GLY A 19 5.72 -9.13 2.32
C GLY A 19 5.76 -8.17 3.52
N ASP A 20 6.94 -7.80 3.99
CA ASP A 20 7.08 -6.84 5.09
C ASP A 20 6.67 -5.42 4.68
N ALA A 21 6.97 -5.00 3.44
CA ALA A 21 6.50 -3.74 2.89
C ALA A 21 4.96 -3.68 2.80
N GLN A 22 4.30 -4.81 2.49
CA GLN A 22 2.85 -4.91 2.53
C GLN A 22 2.30 -4.82 3.96
N LYS A 23 2.88 -5.56 4.92
CA LYS A 23 2.49 -5.48 6.34
C LYS A 23 2.62 -4.05 6.86
N ALA A 24 3.71 -3.36 6.55
CA ALA A 24 3.93 -1.98 6.95
C ALA A 24 2.85 -1.03 6.38
N ALA A 25 2.45 -1.21 5.12
CA ALA A 25 1.37 -0.42 4.52
C ALA A 25 0.02 -0.65 5.21
N ILE A 26 -0.31 -1.90 5.53
CA ILE A 26 -1.53 -2.27 6.27
C ILE A 26 -1.52 -1.64 7.67
N SER A 27 -0.44 -1.82 8.42
CA SER A 27 -0.30 -1.28 9.78
C SER A 27 -0.38 0.24 9.80
N LYS A 28 0.24 0.91 8.82
CA LYS A 28 0.19 2.37 8.75
C LYS A 28 -1.20 2.89 8.41
N ALA A 29 -1.92 2.23 7.50
CA ALA A 29 -3.32 2.57 7.22
C ALA A 29 -4.17 2.46 8.50
N ALA A 30 -4.06 1.35 9.23
CA ALA A 30 -4.78 1.15 10.49
C ALA A 30 -4.43 2.19 11.56
N GLU A 31 -3.16 2.57 11.68
CA GLU A 31 -2.72 3.66 12.57
C GLU A 31 -3.36 4.99 12.18
N MET A 32 -3.39 5.33 10.88
CA MET A 32 -4.01 6.54 10.38
C MET A 32 -5.54 6.55 10.61
N THR A 33 -6.21 5.42 10.42
CA THR A 33 -7.64 5.25 10.79
C THR A 33 -7.84 5.52 12.27
N SER A 34 -6.99 4.94 13.14
CA SER A 34 -7.07 5.16 14.59
C SER A 34 -6.82 6.61 14.99
N ASN A 35 -6.08 7.37 14.17
CA ASN A 35 -5.80 8.79 14.37
C ASN A 35 -6.84 9.71 13.70
N GLY A 36 -7.94 9.16 13.18
CA GLY A 36 -9.07 9.92 12.62
C GLY A 36 -8.99 10.21 11.13
N THR A 37 -7.99 9.68 10.40
CA THR A 37 -7.97 9.74 8.94
C THR A 37 -8.65 8.51 8.36
N ASP A 38 -9.81 8.69 7.71
CA ASP A 38 -10.56 7.56 7.14
C ASP A 38 -9.86 7.00 5.88
N ILE A 39 -9.00 6.00 6.11
CA ILE A 39 -8.21 5.29 5.09
C ILE A 39 -8.19 3.79 5.39
N SER A 40 -8.21 2.97 4.35
CA SER A 40 -8.13 1.51 4.43
C SER A 40 -7.24 0.93 3.34
N TYR A 41 -6.39 -0.03 3.67
CA TYR A 41 -5.60 -0.77 2.70
C TYR A 41 -6.46 -1.85 2.03
N LEU A 42 -6.46 -1.89 0.70
CA LEU A 42 -7.23 -2.89 -0.06
C LEU A 42 -6.35 -4.06 -0.50
N ARG A 43 -5.32 -3.78 -1.30
CA ARG A 43 -4.41 -4.79 -1.86
C ARG A 43 -3.18 -4.14 -2.48
N SER A 44 -2.20 -4.98 -2.82
CA SER A 44 -1.08 -4.60 -3.65
C SER A 44 -0.90 -5.56 -4.82
N THR A 45 -0.37 -5.05 -5.91
CA THR A 45 0.13 -5.85 -7.03
C THR A 45 1.60 -5.49 -7.25
N PHE A 46 2.45 -6.51 -7.36
CA PHE A 46 3.86 -6.35 -7.69
C PHE A 46 4.09 -6.90 -9.10
N ALA A 47 4.68 -6.09 -9.98
CA ALA A 47 5.11 -6.45 -11.32
C ALA A 47 6.64 -6.66 -11.30
N PRO A 48 7.13 -7.91 -11.20
CA PRO A 48 8.56 -8.17 -10.96
C PRO A 48 9.47 -7.71 -12.10
N GLU A 49 8.99 -7.78 -13.34
CA GLU A 49 9.74 -7.37 -14.53
C GLU A 49 10.02 -5.86 -14.54
N ASP A 50 9.04 -5.07 -14.09
CA ASP A 50 9.16 -3.61 -13.99
C ASP A 50 9.77 -3.16 -12.65
N GLY A 51 9.79 -4.04 -11.64
CA GLY A 51 10.13 -3.68 -10.27
C GLY A 51 9.09 -2.80 -9.59
N ARG A 52 7.87 -2.67 -10.12
CA ARG A 52 6.85 -1.75 -9.60
C ARG A 52 5.87 -2.43 -8.66
N CYS A 53 5.54 -1.77 -7.56
CA CYS A 53 4.51 -2.19 -6.63
C CYS A 53 3.42 -1.12 -6.52
N MET A 54 2.20 -1.48 -6.90
CA MET A 54 1.02 -0.63 -6.79
C MET A 54 0.21 -1.04 -5.56
N CYS A 55 0.01 -0.13 -4.62
CA CYS A 55 -0.85 -0.31 -3.45
C CYS A 55 -2.13 0.49 -3.61
N LEU A 56 -3.27 -0.15 -3.37
CA LEU A 56 -4.58 0.48 -3.43
C LEU A 56 -5.08 0.75 -2.01
N PHE A 57 -5.55 1.97 -1.80
CA PHE A 57 -6.19 2.41 -0.58
C PHE A 57 -7.57 2.96 -0.91
N ASP A 58 -8.54 2.67 -0.06
CA ASP A 58 -9.79 3.44 -0.01
C ASP A 58 -9.61 4.58 0.99
N ALA A 59 -9.97 5.80 0.63
CA ALA A 59 -9.94 6.93 1.55
C ALA A 59 -11.08 7.92 1.27
N ALA A 60 -11.42 8.75 2.26
CA ALA A 60 -12.27 9.90 2.04
C ALA A 60 -11.63 10.85 1.00
N SER A 61 -12.46 11.40 0.12
CA SER A 61 -12.07 12.53 -0.74
C SER A 61 -12.66 13.78 -0.13
N ASP A 62 -11.81 14.78 0.10
CA ASP A 62 -12.23 16.15 0.43
C ASP A 62 -12.88 16.85 -0.77
#